data_AF-A0A9R0I7S6-F1
#
_entry.id   AF-A0A9R0I7S6-F1
#
_cell.length_a   1.000
_cell.length_b   1.000
_cell.length_c   1.000
_cell.angle_alpha   90.00
_cell.angle_beta   90.00
_cell.angle_gamma   90.00
#
_symmetry.space_group_name_H-M   'P 1'
#
loop_
_entity.id
_entity.type
_entity.pdbx_description
1 polymer ?
#
loop_
_entity_poly.entity_id
_entity_poly.type
_entity_poly.pdbx_seq_one_letter_code
_entity_poly.pdbx_strand_id
1 'polypeptide(L)'
;MDRKKVNLTYIENYFDRRATCARRAQGLIKKTREINVLCGIDACAVVYGQDGQKPIVWPSSKAEVTRIFSNYERKSKVNQSERFLNQKTFSDQSVKKEEEKLKKIQKSKREIQTENLATDIMNCRSRLEQVAPNDLKYLISVIENRSRCIHNRIRVVERGNNNNNISLPHNPIAKDVDTSILNPNQFIGKEAMTGIYAFMRQVDSHMGVVF
;
A
#
# COMPACT_ATOMS: atom_id res chain seq x y z
N MET A 1 -0.77 12.00 -27.96
CA MET A 1 0.56 11.81 -27.34
C MET A 1 0.37 11.05 -26.04
N ASP A 2 0.96 9.87 -25.92
CA ASP A 2 0.89 9.11 -24.68
C ASP A 2 1.68 9.80 -23.58
N ARG A 3 1.10 9.88 -22.38
CA ARG A 3 1.77 10.48 -21.22
C ARG A 3 2.72 9.44 -20.63
N LYS A 4 4.01 9.75 -20.59
CA LYS A 4 5.00 8.92 -19.89
C LYS A 4 4.69 8.89 -18.39
N LYS A 5 4.83 7.70 -17.79
CA LYS A 5 4.78 7.53 -16.33
C LYS A 5 5.89 8.36 -15.69
N VAL A 6 5.55 9.12 -14.64
CA VAL A 6 6.49 9.99 -13.91
C VAL A 6 6.73 9.43 -12.51
N ASN A 7 7.96 9.59 -12.01
CA ASN A 7 8.29 9.29 -10.61
C ASN A 7 7.70 10.37 -9.69
N LEU A 8 7.20 9.98 -8.51
CA LEU A 8 6.64 10.89 -7.52
C LEU A 8 7.73 11.44 -6.59
N THR A 9 8.72 12.10 -7.17
CA THR A 9 9.82 12.76 -6.46
C THR A 9 9.76 14.28 -6.64
N TYR A 10 10.57 15.01 -5.86
CA TYR A 10 10.75 16.44 -6.09
C TYR A 10 11.30 16.68 -7.51
N ILE A 11 10.72 17.65 -8.22
CA ILE A 11 11.18 18.02 -9.57
C ILE A 11 12.27 19.08 -9.40
N GLU A 12 13.52 18.75 -9.71
CA GLU A 12 14.68 19.64 -9.55
C GLU A 12 14.57 20.92 -10.40
N ASN A 13 14.19 20.77 -11.67
CA ASN A 13 14.07 21.90 -12.59
C ASN A 13 12.95 22.86 -12.16
N TYR A 14 13.30 24.12 -11.94
CA TYR A 14 12.39 25.16 -11.47
C TYR A 14 11.19 25.38 -12.40
N PHE A 15 11.44 25.55 -13.70
CA PHE A 15 10.40 25.87 -14.67
C PHE A 15 9.44 24.70 -14.86
N ASP A 16 9.96 23.47 -14.96
CA ASP A 16 9.14 22.26 -15.06
C ASP A 16 8.31 22.02 -13.81
N ARG A 17 8.90 22.27 -12.63
CA ARG A 17 8.21 22.16 -11.35
C ARG A 17 7.09 23.17 -11.26
N ARG A 18 7.33 24.43 -11.63
CA ARG A 18 6.32 25.50 -11.61
C ARG A 18 5.17 25.22 -12.58
N ALA A 19 5.49 24.84 -13.83
CA ALA A 19 4.49 24.49 -14.84
C ALA A 19 3.66 23.25 -14.42
N THR A 20 4.33 22.24 -13.85
CA THR A 20 3.66 21.03 -13.35
C THR A 20 2.78 21.34 -12.15
N CYS A 21 3.22 22.19 -11.22
CA CYS A 21 2.43 22.64 -10.07
C CYS A 21 1.14 23.31 -10.55
N ALA A 22 1.23 24.30 -11.45
CA ALA A 22 0.07 25.02 -11.97
C ALA A 22 -0.95 24.07 -12.62
N ARG A 23 -0.49 23.18 -13.50
CA ARG A 23 -1.35 22.20 -14.19
C ARG A 23 -2.00 21.21 -13.22
N ARG A 24 -1.25 20.70 -12.23
CA ARG A 24 -1.77 19.75 -11.24
C ARG A 24 -2.73 20.43 -10.26
N ALA A 25 -2.45 21.68 -9.84
CA ALA A 25 -3.32 22.46 -8.98
C ALA A 25 -4.68 22.71 -9.63
N GLN A 26 -4.70 23.09 -10.91
CA GLN A 26 -5.94 23.24 -11.66
C GLN A 26 -6.72 21.91 -11.76
N GLY A 27 -6.02 20.80 -12.02
CA GLY A 27 -6.62 19.47 -12.02
C GLY A 27 -7.22 19.09 -10.66
N LEU A 28 -6.51 19.37 -9.57
CA LEU A 28 -6.97 19.12 -8.20
C LEU A 28 -8.23 19.93 -7.87
N ILE A 29 -8.26 21.22 -8.20
CA ILE A 29 -9.43 22.08 -7.98
C ILE A 29 -10.63 21.57 -8.77
N LYS A 30 -10.42 21.19 -10.04
CA LYS A 30 -11.49 20.61 -10.87
C LYS A 30 -12.07 19.35 -10.22
N LYS A 31 -11.21 18.42 -9.76
CA LYS A 31 -11.66 17.20 -9.08
C LYS A 31 -12.33 17.46 -7.74
N THR A 32 -11.85 18.44 -6.99
CA THR A 32 -12.47 18.86 -5.72
C THR A 32 -13.88 19.38 -5.96
N ARG A 33 -14.06 20.23 -6.98
CA ARG A 33 -15.38 20.73 -7.40
C ARG A 33 -16.31 19.61 -7.87
N GLU A 34 -15.81 18.68 -8.69
CA GLU A 34 -16.59 17.52 -9.13
C GLU A 34 -17.09 16.69 -7.93
N ILE A 35 -16.22 16.40 -6.96
CA ILE A 35 -16.59 15.66 -5.74
C ILE A 35 -17.61 16.43 -4.90
N ASN A 36 -17.41 17.73 -4.70
CA ASN A 36 -18.35 18.59 -3.97
C ASN A 36 -19.76 18.55 -4.59
N VAL A 37 -19.85 18.68 -5.92
CA VAL A 37 -21.14 18.69 -6.64
C VAL A 37 -21.78 17.30 -6.69
N LEU A 38 -21.01 16.27 -7.06
CA LEU A 38 -21.55 14.91 -7.27
C LEU A 38 -21.95 14.22 -5.97
N CYS A 39 -21.19 14.46 -4.89
CA CYS A 39 -21.44 13.81 -3.61
C CYS A 39 -22.16 14.72 -2.61
N GLY A 40 -22.36 16.00 -2.92
CA GLY A 40 -22.99 16.96 -2.00
C GLY A 40 -22.23 17.17 -0.70
N ILE A 41 -20.88 17.05 -0.74
CA ILE A 41 -20.03 17.19 0.45
C ILE A 41 -19.31 18.53 0.48
N ASP A 42 -19.15 19.12 1.67
CA ASP A 42 -18.28 20.27 1.88
C ASP A 42 -16.82 19.89 1.56
N ALA A 43 -16.22 20.55 0.57
CA ALA A 43 -14.84 20.34 0.17
C ALA A 43 -14.18 21.66 -0.24
N CYS A 44 -12.90 21.82 0.10
CA CYS A 44 -12.10 22.96 -0.31
C CYS A 44 -10.68 22.51 -0.68
N ALA A 45 -10.02 23.27 -1.55
CA ALA A 45 -8.63 23.04 -1.94
C ALA A 45 -7.82 24.33 -1.76
N VAL A 46 -6.67 24.21 -1.11
CA VAL A 46 -5.69 25.29 -0.94
C VAL A 46 -4.34 24.77 -1.43
N VAL A 47 -3.75 25.45 -2.41
CA VAL A 47 -2.46 25.07 -2.99
C VAL A 47 -1.48 26.23 -2.89
N TYR A 48 -0.41 26.04 -2.13
CA TYR A 48 0.68 27.00 -2.03
C TYR A 48 1.73 26.71 -3.10
N GLY A 49 2.05 27.74 -3.90
CA GLY A 49 3.18 27.70 -4.82
C GLY A 49 4.51 27.94 -4.12
N GLN A 50 5.60 27.85 -4.87
CA GLN A 50 6.91 28.31 -4.41
C GLN A 50 7.00 29.85 -4.47
N ASP A 51 7.95 30.40 -3.71
CA ASP A 51 8.39 31.80 -3.79
C ASP A 51 7.33 32.84 -3.41
N GLY A 52 6.52 32.56 -2.38
CA GLY A 52 5.56 33.54 -1.85
C GLY A 52 4.42 33.89 -2.81
N GLN A 53 4.19 33.08 -3.85
CA GLN A 53 3.05 33.23 -4.73
C GLN A 53 1.75 33.11 -3.95
N LYS A 54 0.75 33.93 -4.33
CA LYS A 54 -0.59 33.83 -3.74
C LYS A 54 -1.10 32.39 -3.88
N PRO A 55 -1.62 31.80 -2.80
CA PRO A 55 -2.16 30.45 -2.85
C PRO A 55 -3.35 30.40 -3.80
N ILE A 56 -3.47 29.29 -4.51
CA ILE A 56 -4.65 28.99 -5.32
C ILE A 56 -5.68 28.35 -4.40
N VAL A 57 -6.83 29.01 -4.24
CA VAL A 57 -7.88 28.62 -3.30
C VAL A 57 -9.19 28.35 -4.04
N TRP A 58 -9.86 27.27 -3.65
CA TRP A 58 -11.23 26.97 -4.05
C TRP A 58 -12.05 26.44 -2.85
N PRO A 59 -13.30 26.89 -2.64
CA PRO A 59 -14.00 27.97 -3.37
C PRO A 59 -13.33 29.34 -3.22
N SER A 60 -13.59 30.27 -4.14
CA SER A 60 -13.01 31.63 -4.08
C SER A 60 -13.62 32.49 -2.97
N SER A 61 -14.79 32.09 -2.44
CA SER A 61 -15.46 32.78 -1.34
C SER A 61 -14.76 32.49 0.00
N LYS A 62 -14.15 33.51 0.60
CA LYS A 62 -13.54 33.42 1.94
C LYS A 62 -14.54 32.91 2.98
N ALA A 63 -15.75 33.43 2.98
CA ALA A 63 -16.80 33.03 3.92
C ALA A 63 -17.15 31.54 3.80
N GLU A 64 -17.17 31.00 2.58
CA GLU A 64 -17.44 29.59 2.35
C GLU A 64 -16.28 28.69 2.79
N VAL A 65 -15.05 29.07 2.44
CA VAL A 65 -13.85 28.36 2.89
C VAL A 65 -13.80 28.34 4.43
N THR A 66 -13.98 29.50 5.08
CA THR A 66 -14.06 29.59 6.55
C THR A 66 -15.17 28.73 7.12
N ARG A 67 -16.37 28.71 6.53
CA ARG A 67 -17.49 27.84 6.96
C ARG A 67 -17.08 26.37 6.93
N ILE A 68 -16.44 25.92 5.84
CA ILE A 68 -15.97 24.54 5.67
C ILE A 68 -14.94 24.19 6.74
N PHE A 69 -13.97 25.08 6.99
CA PHE A 69 -12.97 24.88 8.04
C PHE A 69 -13.59 24.81 9.43
N SER A 70 -14.46 25.75 9.80
CA SER A 70 -15.14 25.73 11.10
C SER A 70 -16.02 24.49 11.29
N ASN A 71 -16.69 24.02 10.22
CA ASN A 71 -17.45 22.78 10.24
C ASN A 71 -16.55 21.56 10.47
N TYR A 72 -15.35 21.57 9.87
CA TYR A 72 -14.36 20.53 10.08
C TYR A 72 -13.83 20.55 11.53
N GLU A 73 -13.48 21.72 12.06
CA GLU A 73 -13.00 21.89 13.46
C GLU A 73 -14.01 21.44 14.50
N ARG A 74 -15.31 21.63 14.25
CA ARG A 74 -16.39 21.21 15.15
C ARG A 74 -16.54 19.69 15.25
N LYS A 75 -16.03 18.91 14.28
CA LYS A 75 -16.07 17.44 14.33
C LYS A 75 -15.13 16.91 15.42
N SER A 76 -15.44 15.75 15.99
CA SER A 76 -14.59 15.19 17.06
C SER A 76 -13.17 14.91 16.55
N LYS A 77 -12.17 15.05 17.44
CA LYS A 77 -10.75 14.88 17.11
C LYS A 77 -10.45 13.49 16.53
N VAL A 78 -11.18 12.46 16.98
CA VAL A 78 -11.07 11.09 16.46
C VAL A 78 -11.48 11.04 14.97
N ASN A 79 -12.58 11.68 14.60
CA ASN A 79 -13.04 11.74 13.21
C ASN A 79 -12.13 12.59 12.31
N GLN A 80 -11.47 13.61 12.87
CA GLN A 80 -10.53 14.46 12.14
C GLN A 80 -9.22 13.72 11.83
N SER A 81 -8.65 13.03 12.82
CA SER A 81 -7.40 12.28 12.64
C SER A 81 -7.59 11.07 11.74
N GLU A 82 -8.66 10.28 11.91
CA GLU A 82 -8.85 9.01 11.19
C GLU A 82 -8.85 9.14 9.65
N ARG A 83 -9.13 10.33 9.11
CA ARG A 83 -9.21 10.58 7.66
C ARG A 83 -8.18 11.56 7.12
N PHE A 84 -7.25 12.03 7.96
CA PHE A 84 -6.22 12.98 7.52
C PHE A 84 -4.99 12.23 7.01
N LEU A 85 -4.68 12.41 5.73
CA LEU A 85 -3.47 11.85 5.11
C LEU A 85 -2.44 12.97 4.92
N ASN A 86 -1.30 12.83 5.57
CA ASN A 86 -0.12 13.66 5.33
C ASN A 86 0.80 12.98 4.30
N GLN A 87 1.65 13.75 3.62
CA GLN A 87 2.68 13.24 2.72
C GLN A 87 3.60 12.23 3.44
N LYS A 88 4.00 12.54 4.67
CA LYS A 88 4.84 11.63 5.48
C LYS A 88 4.13 10.30 5.74
N THR A 89 2.91 10.33 6.26
CA THR A 89 2.13 9.11 6.55
C THR A 89 1.85 8.30 5.29
N PHE A 90 1.62 8.95 4.15
CA PHE A 90 1.44 8.29 2.85
C PHE A 90 2.74 7.60 2.38
N SER A 91 3.88 8.27 2.51
CA SER A 91 5.20 7.70 2.20
C SER A 91 5.50 6.51 3.09
N ASP A 92 5.32 6.64 4.41
CA ASP A 92 5.55 5.57 5.38
C ASP A 92 4.67 4.34 5.09
N GLN A 93 3.39 4.57 4.76
CA GLN A 93 2.49 3.50 4.35
C GLN A 93 2.92 2.83 3.05
N SER A 94 3.48 3.60 2.10
CA SER A 94 4.00 3.07 0.84
C SER A 94 5.26 2.24 1.04
N VAL A 95 6.18 2.70 1.89
CA VAL A 95 7.38 1.96 2.29
C VAL A 95 6.97 0.65 2.94
N LYS A 96 6.06 0.69 3.92
CA LYS A 96 5.55 -0.51 4.60
C LYS A 96 4.94 -1.52 3.63
N LYS A 97 4.16 -1.07 2.64
CA LYS A 97 3.61 -1.94 1.59
C LYS A 97 4.70 -2.65 0.79
N GLU A 98 5.77 -1.94 0.43
CA GLU A 98 6.89 -2.55 -0.29
C GLU A 98 7.71 -3.50 0.61
N GLU A 99 7.90 -3.18 1.88
CA GLU A 99 8.53 -4.08 2.85
C GLU A 99 7.74 -5.38 3.02
N GLU A 100 6.41 -5.32 3.07
CA GLU A 100 5.55 -6.50 3.14
C GLU A 100 5.67 -7.36 1.88
N LYS A 101 5.70 -6.74 0.70
CA LYS A 101 5.96 -7.47 -0.57
C LYS A 101 7.34 -8.12 -0.57
N LEU A 102 8.37 -7.41 -0.10
CA LEU A 102 9.72 -7.93 -0.01
C LEU A 102 9.80 -9.13 0.94
N LYS A 103 9.14 -9.06 2.11
CA LYS A 103 9.03 -10.20 3.05
C LYS A 103 8.34 -11.40 2.40
N LYS A 104 7.25 -11.20 1.63
CA LYS A 104 6.56 -12.27 0.91
C LYS A 104 7.47 -12.93 -0.14
N ILE A 105 8.19 -12.12 -0.93
CA ILE A 105 9.14 -12.62 -1.94
C ILE A 105 10.27 -13.41 -1.26
N GLN A 106 10.84 -12.90 -0.18
CA GLN A 106 11.90 -13.59 0.56
C GLN A 106 11.42 -14.92 1.14
N LYS A 107 10.19 -14.96 1.69
CA LYS A 107 9.59 -16.20 2.19
C LYS A 107 9.43 -17.23 1.06
N SER A 108 8.83 -16.82 -0.06
CA SER A 108 8.65 -17.69 -1.24
C SER A 108 10.00 -18.18 -1.81
N LYS A 109 11.01 -17.31 -1.87
CA LYS A 109 12.37 -17.70 -2.28
C LYS A 109 12.95 -18.79 -1.37
N ARG A 110 12.82 -18.65 -0.05
CA ARG A 110 13.29 -19.67 0.89
C ARG A 110 12.54 -20.99 0.70
N GLU A 111 11.22 -20.95 0.57
CA GLU A 111 10.41 -22.14 0.32
C GLU A 111 10.87 -22.89 -0.94
N ILE A 112 11.09 -22.19 -2.05
CA ILE A 112 11.61 -22.79 -3.30
C ILE A 112 13.02 -23.34 -3.11
N GLN A 113 13.90 -22.59 -2.45
CA GLN A 113 15.29 -23.03 -2.20
C GLN A 113 15.32 -24.32 -1.35
N THR A 114 14.50 -24.40 -0.31
CA THR A 114 14.42 -25.59 0.54
C THR A 114 13.79 -26.78 -0.20
N GLU A 115 12.77 -26.56 -1.03
CA GLU A 115 12.18 -27.62 -1.86
C GLU A 115 13.19 -28.20 -2.86
N ASN A 116 13.99 -27.33 -3.51
CA ASN A 116 15.05 -27.73 -4.41
C ASN A 116 16.13 -28.53 -3.67
N LEU A 117 16.56 -28.04 -2.50
CA LEU A 117 17.55 -28.71 -1.66
C LEU A 117 17.07 -30.08 -1.18
N ALA A 118 15.81 -30.19 -0.75
CA ALA A 118 15.20 -31.47 -0.38
C ALA A 118 15.19 -32.44 -1.56
N THR A 119 14.88 -31.93 -2.76
CA THR A 119 14.90 -32.72 -3.99
C THR A 119 16.31 -33.18 -4.34
N ASP A 120 17.32 -32.33 -4.17
CA ASP A 120 18.70 -32.69 -4.46
C ASP A 120 19.29 -33.67 -3.44
N ILE A 121 18.96 -33.54 -2.14
CA ILE A 121 19.33 -34.53 -1.12
C ILE A 121 18.70 -35.89 -1.45
N MET A 122 17.40 -35.92 -1.78
CA MET A 122 16.69 -37.16 -2.14
C MET A 122 17.24 -37.80 -3.42
N ASN A 123 17.72 -37.00 -4.36
CA ASN A 123 18.38 -37.46 -5.58
C ASN A 123 19.89 -37.72 -5.38
N CYS A 124 20.38 -37.72 -4.13
CA CYS A 124 21.79 -37.90 -3.77
C CYS A 124 22.75 -36.89 -4.42
N ARG A 125 22.25 -35.72 -4.86
CA ARG A 125 23.03 -34.62 -5.46
C ARG A 125 23.60 -33.65 -4.42
N SER A 126 23.18 -33.73 -3.16
CA SER A 126 23.67 -32.86 -2.08
C SER A 126 23.71 -33.59 -0.74
N ARG A 127 24.60 -33.17 0.17
CA ARG A 127 24.76 -33.74 1.52
C ARG A 127 24.08 -32.87 2.57
N LEU A 128 23.47 -33.51 3.57
CA LEU A 128 22.76 -32.86 4.68
C LEU A 128 23.65 -31.90 5.50
N GLU A 129 24.96 -32.16 5.53
CA GLU A 129 25.99 -31.35 6.21
C GLU A 129 26.12 -29.94 5.62
N GLN A 130 25.62 -29.69 4.41
CA GLN A 130 25.68 -28.40 3.73
C GLN A 130 24.45 -27.51 3.99
N VAL A 131 23.49 -28.00 4.79
CA VAL A 131 22.22 -27.31 5.06
C VAL A 131 22.37 -26.38 6.27
N ALA A 132 21.95 -25.12 6.13
CA ALA A 132 21.96 -24.18 7.25
C ALA A 132 21.01 -24.65 8.37
N PRO A 133 21.38 -24.47 9.66
CA PRO A 133 20.56 -24.94 10.79
C PRO A 133 19.12 -24.40 10.79
N ASN A 134 18.93 -23.17 10.30
CA ASN A 134 17.61 -22.52 10.23
C ASN A 134 16.69 -23.16 9.19
N ASP A 135 17.25 -23.81 8.17
CA ASP A 135 16.50 -24.47 7.09
C ASP A 135 16.18 -25.93 7.42
N LEU A 136 16.83 -26.50 8.44
CA LEU A 136 16.63 -27.88 8.88
C LEU A 136 15.18 -28.15 9.35
N LYS A 137 14.57 -27.20 10.07
CA LYS A 137 13.16 -27.31 10.51
C LYS A 137 12.19 -27.41 9.33
N TYR A 138 12.42 -26.61 8.29
CA TYR A 138 11.60 -26.63 7.08
C TYR A 138 11.88 -27.89 6.25
N LEU A 139 13.13 -28.34 6.17
CA LEU A 139 13.52 -29.57 5.49
C LEU A 139 12.82 -30.80 6.09
N ILE A 140 12.78 -30.90 7.42
CA ILE A 140 12.05 -31.96 8.13
C ILE A 140 10.57 -31.96 7.71
N SER A 141 9.93 -30.79 7.69
CA SER A 141 8.52 -30.66 7.28
C SER A 141 8.26 -31.12 5.83
N VAL A 142 9.17 -30.80 4.90
CA VAL A 142 9.08 -31.25 3.49
C VAL A 142 9.22 -32.77 3.40
N ILE A 143 10.19 -33.35 4.11
CA ILE A 143 10.41 -34.81 4.13
C ILE A 143 9.22 -35.53 4.76
N GLU A 144 8.68 -35.03 5.87
CA GLU A 144 7.49 -35.58 6.53
C GLU A 144 6.26 -35.54 5.61
N ASN A 145 6.03 -34.42 4.91
CA ASN A 145 4.95 -34.29 3.95
C ASN A 145 5.10 -35.28 2.79
N ARG A 146 6.31 -35.42 2.23
CA ARG A 146 6.58 -36.37 1.15
C ARG A 146 6.44 -37.82 1.62
N SER A 147 6.93 -38.15 2.81
CA SER A 147 6.74 -39.48 3.42
C SER A 147 5.26 -39.80 3.58
N ARG A 148 4.46 -38.85 4.06
CA ARG A 148 3.00 -38.97 4.16
C ARG A 148 2.34 -39.20 2.78
N CYS A 149 2.77 -38.46 1.76
CA CYS A 149 2.28 -38.65 0.39
C CYS A 149 2.63 -40.03 -0.17
N ILE A 150 3.86 -40.52 0.05
CA ILE A 150 4.30 -41.85 -0.35
C ILE A 150 3.47 -42.92 0.37
N HIS A 151 3.31 -42.81 1.68
CA HIS A 151 2.47 -43.71 2.48
C HIS A 151 1.03 -43.75 1.95
N ASN A 152 0.46 -42.59 1.62
CA ASN A 152 -0.90 -42.54 1.09
C ASN A 152 -0.98 -43.18 -0.30
N ARG A 153 0.02 -42.99 -1.18
CA ARG A 153 0.09 -43.65 -2.49
C ARG A 153 0.20 -45.16 -2.36
N ILE A 154 1.07 -45.66 -1.47
CA ILE A 154 1.20 -47.10 -1.19
C ILE A 154 -0.14 -47.66 -0.74
N ARG A 155 -0.79 -47.01 0.24
CA ARG A 155 -2.12 -47.40 0.73
C ARG A 155 -3.21 -47.42 -0.35
N VAL A 156 -3.16 -46.48 -1.30
CA VAL A 156 -4.09 -46.43 -2.44
C VAL A 156 -3.83 -47.58 -3.41
N VAL A 157 -2.56 -47.87 -3.72
CA VAL A 157 -2.16 -48.97 -4.61
C VAL A 157 -2.48 -50.34 -3.98
N GLU A 158 -2.23 -50.52 -2.69
CA GLU A 158 -2.53 -51.74 -1.93
C GLU A 158 -4.03 -52.02 -1.81
N ARG A 159 -4.89 -50.98 -1.89
CA ARG A 159 -6.36 -51.12 -1.83
C ARG A 159 -7.04 -51.48 -3.16
N GLY A 160 -6.27 -51.64 -4.24
CA GLY A 160 -6.77 -52.24 -5.48
C GLY A 160 -7.09 -51.24 -6.60
N ASN A 161 -6.58 -51.59 -7.78
CA ASN A 161 -6.76 -50.96 -9.08
C ASN A 161 -8.22 -51.05 -9.57
N ASN A 162 -9.11 -50.16 -9.11
CA ASN A 162 -10.44 -49.94 -9.70
C ASN A 162 -10.80 -48.46 -9.61
N ASN A 163 -10.29 -47.65 -10.55
CA ASN A 163 -10.96 -46.51 -11.20
C ASN A 163 -9.91 -45.63 -11.90
N ASN A 164 -9.84 -45.77 -13.23
CA ASN A 164 -8.96 -45.02 -14.14
C ASN A 164 -9.38 -43.56 -14.31
N ASN A 165 -9.41 -42.76 -13.24
CA ASN A 165 -9.47 -41.30 -13.32
C ASN A 165 -8.96 -40.70 -12.01
N ILE A 166 -7.64 -40.59 -11.86
CA ILE A 166 -7.07 -39.82 -10.75
C ILE A 166 -6.22 -38.71 -11.37
N SER A 167 -6.86 -37.55 -11.53
CA SER A 167 -6.19 -36.28 -11.71
C SER A 167 -5.16 -36.10 -10.59
N LEU A 168 -3.97 -35.62 -10.95
CA LEU A 168 -2.93 -35.26 -9.99
C LEU A 168 -3.54 -34.36 -8.90
N PRO A 169 -3.22 -34.56 -7.61
CA PRO A 169 -3.39 -33.48 -6.65
C PRO A 169 -2.42 -32.37 -7.07
N HIS A 170 -2.97 -31.40 -7.80
CA HIS A 170 -2.33 -30.12 -8.05
C HIS A 170 -1.87 -29.57 -6.71
N ASN A 171 -0.61 -29.17 -6.66
CA ASN A 171 0.00 -28.50 -5.51
C ASN A 171 -0.93 -27.35 -5.06
N PRO A 172 -1.57 -27.40 -3.87
CA PRO A 172 -2.47 -26.36 -3.43
C PRO A 172 -1.67 -25.29 -2.69
N ILE A 173 -0.71 -24.65 -3.37
CA ILE A 173 -0.10 -23.42 -2.86
C ILE A 173 0.06 -22.43 -4.02
N ALA A 174 -1.03 -22.25 -4.75
CA ALA A 174 -1.20 -21.11 -5.65
C ALA A 174 -2.69 -20.85 -5.81
N LYS A 175 -3.41 -20.72 -4.69
CA LYS A 175 -4.72 -20.09 -4.72
C LYS A 175 -4.86 -19.11 -3.58
N ASP A 176 -5.35 -17.95 -3.99
CA ASP A 176 -6.01 -16.94 -3.19
C ASP A 176 -5.07 -16.02 -2.40
N VAL A 177 -4.40 -15.14 -3.14
CA VAL A 177 -4.23 -13.77 -2.63
C VAL A 177 -5.62 -13.15 -2.61
N ASP A 178 -6.30 -13.37 -1.49
CA ASP A 178 -7.51 -12.64 -1.15
C ASP A 178 -7.13 -11.14 -1.11
N THR A 179 -7.64 -10.39 -2.08
CA THR A 179 -7.49 -8.94 -2.22
C THR A 179 -8.47 -8.17 -1.34
N SER A 180 -8.98 -8.80 -0.28
CA SER A 180 -9.87 -8.19 0.68
C SER A 180 -9.09 -7.34 1.70
N ILE A 181 -8.97 -6.07 1.32
CA ILE A 181 -9.21 -4.89 2.18
C ILE A 181 -8.36 -4.84 3.46
N LEU A 182 -7.18 -4.24 3.34
CA LEU A 182 -6.57 -3.53 4.46
C LEU A 182 -7.16 -2.12 4.51
N ASN A 183 -8.01 -1.91 5.50
CA ASN A 183 -8.61 -0.63 5.87
C ASN A 183 -7.50 0.45 6.02
N PRO A 184 -7.49 1.51 5.19
CA PRO A 184 -6.51 2.59 5.27
C PRO A 184 -6.53 3.35 6.61
N ASN A 185 -7.59 3.18 7.42
CA ASN A 185 -7.85 4.01 8.59
C ASN A 185 -7.15 3.52 9.87
N GLN A 186 -6.42 2.40 9.86
CA GLN A 186 -6.09 1.75 11.13
C GLN A 186 -4.99 2.46 11.95
N PHE A 187 -4.23 3.38 11.37
CA PHE A 187 -3.22 4.13 12.12
C PHE A 187 -3.10 5.56 11.60
N ILE A 188 -4.01 6.41 12.06
CA ILE A 188 -3.80 7.85 11.97
C ILE A 188 -3.77 8.42 13.40
N GLY A 189 -2.58 8.34 14.00
CA GLY A 189 -2.28 8.82 15.34
C GLY A 189 -1.95 10.32 15.40
N LYS A 190 -1.56 10.78 16.60
CA LYS A 190 -1.32 12.18 17.02
C LYS A 190 -0.62 13.09 16.00
N GLU A 191 0.22 12.56 15.11
CA GLU A 191 0.92 13.31 14.07
C GLU A 191 -0.03 13.95 13.03
N ALA A 192 -1.15 13.30 12.73
CA ALA A 192 -2.15 13.87 11.85
C ALA A 192 -2.82 15.11 12.43
N MET A 193 -3.10 15.11 13.74
CA MET A 193 -3.62 16.28 14.43
C MET A 193 -2.63 17.45 14.35
N THR A 194 -1.34 17.18 14.55
CA THR A 194 -0.29 18.20 14.40
C THR A 194 -0.24 18.75 12.96
N GLY A 195 -0.38 17.89 11.95
CA GLY A 195 -0.45 18.29 10.55
C GLY A 195 -1.67 19.16 10.22
N ILE A 196 -2.84 18.80 10.76
CA ILE A 196 -4.09 19.58 10.63
C ILE A 196 -3.90 20.97 11.23
N TYR A 197 -3.42 21.06 12.47
CA TYR A 197 -3.24 22.36 13.16
C TYR A 197 -2.15 23.22 12.53
N ALA A 198 -1.09 22.62 11.98
CA ALA A 198 -0.06 23.34 11.23
C ALA A 198 -0.63 23.91 9.92
N PHE A 199 -1.41 23.10 9.19
CA PHE A 199 -2.10 23.55 7.98
C PHE A 199 -3.10 24.65 8.27
N MET A 200 -3.95 24.50 9.30
CA MET A 200 -4.92 25.51 9.70
C MET A 200 -4.25 26.82 10.11
N ARG A 201 -3.19 26.78 10.94
CA ARG A 201 -2.42 27.99 11.27
C ARG A 201 -1.82 28.66 10.04
N GLN A 202 -1.35 27.86 9.08
CA GLN A 202 -0.79 28.41 7.84
C GLN A 202 -1.89 29.02 6.96
N VAL A 203 -3.08 28.41 6.91
CA VAL A 203 -4.26 28.95 6.22
C VAL A 203 -4.72 30.25 6.88
N ASP A 204 -4.85 30.32 8.20
CA ASP A 204 -5.28 31.53 8.91
C ASP A 204 -4.28 32.68 8.76
N SER A 205 -2.98 32.39 8.91
CA SER A 205 -1.91 33.38 8.73
C SER A 205 -1.85 33.93 7.30
N HIS A 206 -2.22 33.15 6.29
CA HIS A 206 -2.18 33.59 4.89
C HIS A 206 -3.53 34.11 4.38
N MET A 207 -4.67 33.62 4.87
CA MET A 207 -6.01 34.16 4.53
C MET A 207 -6.25 35.56 5.10
N GLY A 208 -5.54 35.96 6.16
CA GLY A 208 -5.48 37.36 6.62
C GLY A 208 -4.68 38.29 5.71
N VAL A 209 -3.83 37.75 4.83
CA VAL A 209 -2.92 38.51 3.94
C VAL A 209 -3.37 38.45 2.47
N VAL A 210 -4.14 37.42 2.09
CA VAL A 210 -4.52 37.13 0.70
C VAL A 210 -5.89 37.71 0.31
N PHE A 211 -6.75 38.03 1.29
CA PHE A 211 -8.07 38.63 1.10
C PHE A 211 -8.23 39.93 1.86
#